data_AF-A0AA48QZZ1-F1
#
_entry.id   AF-A0AA48QZZ1-F1
#
_cell.length_a   1.000
_cell.length_b   1.000
_cell.length_c   1.000
_cell.angle_alpha   90.00
_cell.angle_beta   90.00
_cell.angle_gamma   90.00
#
_symmetry.space_group_name_H-M   'P 1'
#
loop_
_entity.id
_entity.type
_entity.pdbx_description
1 polymer ?
#
loop_
_entity_poly.entity_id
_entity_poly.type
_entity_poly.pdbx_seq_one_letter_code
_entity_poly.pdbx_strand_id
1 'polypeptide(L)'
;MDRELNKQKWQEIIEHQRSSGLSQKQWCEENQVNLHSFRYWVRRLKGIKTETDEVRCVSLDSTRNAPAADIVKITIGRASAEVRKQTDKHLLAEVLGILMAHAS
;
A
#
# COMPACT_ATOMS: atom_id res chain seq x y z
N MET A 1 -5.21 -26.63 5.14
CA MET A 1 -4.13 -25.95 5.88
C MET A 1 -3.12 -25.45 4.85
N ASP A 2 -3.39 -24.35 4.14
CA ASP A 2 -2.71 -24.09 2.85
C ASP A 2 -2.32 -22.63 2.59
N ARG A 3 -2.58 -21.72 3.54
CA ARG A 3 -2.31 -20.28 3.33
C ARG A 3 -0.83 -19.94 3.43
N GLU A 4 -0.05 -20.66 4.24
CA GLU A 4 1.38 -20.41 4.43
C GLU A 4 2.22 -21.02 3.30
N LEU A 5 1.91 -22.26 2.91
CA LEU A 5 2.64 -23.03 1.89
C LEU A 5 2.60 -22.33 0.52
N ASN A 6 1.52 -21.62 0.22
CA ASN A 6 1.39 -20.86 -1.03
C ASN A 6 2.24 -19.57 -1.05
N LYS A 7 2.51 -18.94 0.11
CA LYS A 7 3.28 -17.69 0.15
C LYS A 7 4.75 -17.91 -0.22
N GLN A 8 5.36 -18.98 0.30
CA GLN A 8 6.76 -19.32 -0.01
C GLN A 8 6.93 -19.60 -1.51
N LYS A 9 6.02 -20.38 -2.11
CA LYS A 9 6.00 -20.65 -3.55
C LYS A 9 5.88 -19.37 -4.37
N TRP A 10 5.00 -18.45 -3.98
CA TRP A 10 4.86 -17.16 -4.67
C TRP A 10 6.12 -16.32 -4.59
N GLN A 11 6.80 -16.34 -3.45
CA GLN A 11 8.03 -15.59 -3.24
C GLN A 11 9.16 -16.13 -4.13
N GLU A 12 9.32 -17.45 -4.17
CA GLU A 12 10.29 -18.13 -5.04
C GLU A 12 10.06 -17.79 -6.51
N ILE A 13 8.81 -17.88 -7.00
CA ILE A 13 8.43 -17.50 -8.38
C ILE A 13 8.81 -16.04 -8.69
N ILE A 14 8.56 -15.10 -7.76
CA ILE A 14 8.91 -13.69 -7.95
C ILE A 14 10.41 -13.47 -7.94
N GLU A 15 11.15 -14.22 -7.12
CA GLU A 15 12.60 -14.16 -7.06
C GLU A 15 13.24 -14.67 -8.35
N HIS A 16 12.74 -15.78 -8.90
CA HIS A 16 13.13 -16.26 -10.22
C HIS A 16 12.83 -15.24 -11.33
N GLN A 17 11.69 -14.56 -11.27
CA GLN A 17 11.40 -13.47 -12.21
C GLN A 17 12.42 -12.34 -12.07
N ARG A 18 12.81 -11.94 -10.86
CA ARG A 18 13.81 -10.89 -10.63
C ARG A 18 15.21 -11.30 -11.09
N SER A 19 15.61 -12.53 -10.82
CA SER A 19 16.92 -13.04 -11.23
C SER A 19 17.03 -13.20 -12.75
N SER A 20 15.91 -13.42 -13.44
CA SER A 20 15.88 -13.50 -14.91
C SER A 20 16.17 -12.17 -15.61
N GLY A 21 15.97 -11.03 -14.92
CA GLY A 21 16.08 -9.70 -15.53
C GLY A 21 15.01 -9.36 -16.57
N LEU A 22 14.10 -10.30 -16.87
CA LEU A 22 13.01 -10.13 -17.82
C LEU A 22 11.86 -9.34 -17.21
N SER A 23 11.06 -8.68 -18.05
CA SER A 23 9.82 -8.06 -17.59
C SER A 23 8.83 -9.11 -17.07
N GLN A 24 7.95 -8.73 -16.14
CA GLN A 24 6.94 -9.65 -15.58
C GLN A 24 6.11 -10.34 -16.67
N LYS A 25 5.77 -9.61 -17.74
CA LYS A 25 4.98 -10.15 -18.86
C LYS A 25 5.77 -11.23 -19.60
N GLN A 26 7.00 -10.94 -20.00
CA GLN A 26 7.86 -11.87 -20.74
C GLN A 26 8.14 -13.11 -19.90
N TRP A 27 8.51 -12.95 -18.63
CA TRP A 27 8.78 -14.08 -17.76
C TRP A 27 7.54 -14.97 -17.54
N CYS A 28 6.36 -14.36 -17.37
CA CYS A 28 5.10 -15.11 -17.26
C CYS A 28 4.77 -15.89 -18.53
N GLU A 29 5.04 -15.31 -19.70
CA GLU A 29 4.81 -15.94 -21.01
C GLU A 29 5.74 -17.15 -21.22
N GLU A 30 7.03 -16.99 -20.92
CA GLU A 30 8.04 -18.06 -21.04
C GLU A 30 7.82 -19.20 -20.05
N ASN A 31 7.45 -18.89 -18.81
CA ASN A 31 7.30 -19.88 -17.74
C ASN A 31 5.86 -20.41 -17.59
N GLN A 32 4.98 -20.08 -18.54
CA GLN A 32 3.55 -20.44 -18.54
C GLN A 32 2.82 -20.07 -17.24
N VAL A 33 3.25 -18.98 -16.61
CA VAL A 33 2.64 -18.45 -15.40
C VAL A 33 1.55 -17.46 -15.77
N ASN A 34 0.38 -17.61 -15.18
CA ASN A 34 -0.70 -16.65 -15.41
C ASN A 34 -0.32 -15.26 -14.87
N LEU A 35 -0.24 -14.26 -15.74
CA LEU A 35 0.16 -12.89 -15.38
C LEU A 35 -0.77 -12.25 -14.33
N HIS A 36 -2.07 -12.55 -14.35
CA HIS A 36 -3.01 -12.04 -13.36
C HIS A 36 -2.73 -12.65 -11.98
N SER A 37 -2.52 -13.96 -11.92
CA SER A 37 -2.13 -14.66 -10.68
C SER A 37 -0.79 -14.15 -10.15
N PHE A 38 0.20 -13.96 -11.03
CA PHE A 38 1.51 -13.42 -10.66
C PHE A 38 1.39 -12.01 -10.04
N ARG A 39 0.64 -11.11 -10.69
CA ARG A 39 0.38 -9.76 -10.16
C ARG A 39 -0.35 -9.81 -8.82
N TYR A 40 -1.30 -10.72 -8.68
CA TYR A 40 -2.00 -10.95 -7.42
C TYR A 40 -1.03 -11.38 -6.31
N TRP A 41 -0.12 -12.31 -6.59
CA TRP A 41 0.91 -12.75 -5.65
C TRP A 41 1.86 -11.63 -5.25
N VAL A 42 2.35 -10.85 -6.23
CA VAL A 42 3.19 -9.67 -5.99
C VAL A 42 2.46 -8.66 -5.09
N ARG A 43 1.20 -8.36 -5.39
CA ARG A 43 0.39 -7.43 -4.58
C ARG A 43 0.19 -7.97 -3.16
N ARG A 44 -0.11 -9.26 -3.02
CA ARG A 44 -0.35 -9.89 -1.72
C ARG A 44 0.91 -9.95 -0.87
N LEU A 45 2.07 -10.26 -1.45
CA LEU A 45 3.35 -10.25 -0.74
C LEU A 45 3.83 -8.84 -0.39
N LYS A 46 3.50 -7.83 -1.22
CA LYS A 46 3.70 -6.41 -0.86
C LYS A 46 2.77 -5.96 0.26
N GLY A 47 1.49 -6.33 0.19
CA GLY A 47 0.46 -6.00 1.18
C GLY A 47 0.57 -6.79 2.50
N ILE A 48 1.30 -7.90 2.56
CA ILE A 48 1.61 -8.55 3.84
C ILE A 48 2.59 -7.70 4.68
N LYS A 49 3.31 -6.73 4.08
CA LYS A 49 4.10 -5.75 4.84
C LYS A 49 3.28 -4.56 5.36
N THR A 50 2.06 -4.40 4.90
CA THR A 50 1.12 -3.34 5.29
C THR A 50 -0.26 -3.96 5.29
N GLU A 51 -0.65 -4.58 6.41
CA GLU A 51 -2.06 -4.89 6.63
C GLU A 51 -2.87 -3.63 6.35
N THR A 52 -3.86 -3.79 5.48
CA THR A 52 -4.77 -2.78 4.94
C THR A 52 -4.20 -1.99 3.75
N ASP A 53 -4.51 -2.43 2.52
CA ASP A 53 -4.98 -1.48 1.52
C ASP A 53 -5.90 -2.17 0.49
N GLU A 54 -7.08 -1.59 0.39
CA GLU A 54 -8.30 -2.04 -0.23
C GLU A 54 -8.15 -2.57 -1.66
N VAL A 55 -9.03 -3.51 -1.99
CA VAL A 55 -9.47 -3.75 -3.36
C VAL A 55 -9.65 -2.39 -4.05
N ARG A 56 -8.80 -2.12 -5.05
CA ARG A 56 -8.95 -0.94 -5.90
C ARG A 56 -10.18 -1.20 -6.78
N CYS A 57 -11.35 -0.87 -6.26
CA CYS A 57 -12.49 -0.58 -7.10
C CYS A 57 -12.01 0.49 -8.08
N VAL A 58 -12.12 0.20 -9.37
CA VAL A 58 -11.93 1.21 -10.42
C VAL A 58 -13.04 2.24 -10.19
N SER A 59 -12.72 3.32 -9.50
CA SER A 59 -13.56 4.50 -9.54
C SER A 59 -13.34 5.08 -10.93
N LEU A 60 -14.34 4.91 -11.80
CA LEU A 60 -14.41 5.61 -13.06
C LEU A 60 -14.29 7.10 -12.73
N ASP A 61 -13.24 7.71 -13.24
CA ASP A 61 -12.90 9.11 -13.03
C ASP A 61 -14.05 10.01 -13.47
N SER A 62 -14.96 10.32 -12.55
CA SER A 62 -15.82 11.49 -12.67
C SER A 62 -14.97 12.68 -12.26
N THR A 63 -14.35 13.28 -13.27
CA THR A 63 -13.79 14.62 -13.32
C THR A 63 -14.24 15.51 -12.16
N ARG A 64 -13.35 15.74 -11.19
CA ARG A 64 -13.26 17.03 -10.50
C ARG A 64 -11.88 17.18 -9.86
N ASN A 65 -11.05 17.93 -10.58
CA ASN A 65 -9.87 18.61 -10.08
C ASN A 65 -10.21 19.28 -8.72
N ALA A 66 -9.76 18.70 -7.60
CA ALA A 66 -9.89 19.28 -6.27
C ALA A 66 -8.50 19.30 -5.61
N PRO A 67 -8.09 20.44 -5.03
CA PRO A 67 -6.68 20.75 -4.84
C PRO A 67 -6.06 19.93 -3.71
N ALA A 68 -5.01 19.19 -4.02
CA ALA A 68 -4.11 18.59 -3.04
C ALA A 68 -3.27 19.62 -2.24
N ALA A 69 -3.54 20.93 -2.39
CA ALA A 69 -2.70 22.01 -1.89
C ALA A 69 -2.96 22.39 -0.42
N ASP A 70 -4.03 21.90 0.21
CA ASP A 70 -4.45 22.34 1.55
C ASP A 70 -4.32 21.26 2.64
N ILE A 71 -3.67 20.12 2.36
CA ILE A 71 -3.47 19.04 3.34
C ILE A 71 -2.01 19.02 3.80
N VAL A 72 -1.81 19.14 5.11
CA VAL A 72 -0.53 18.94 5.78
C VAL A 72 -0.55 17.61 6.50
N LYS A 73 0.40 16.73 6.18
CA LYS A 73 0.60 15.48 6.91
C LYS A 73 1.58 15.68 8.06
N ILE A 74 1.14 15.35 9.27
CA ILE A 74 1.93 15.40 10.50
C ILE A 74 2.25 13.95 10.92
N THR A 75 3.49 13.67 11.31
CA THR A 75 3.91 12.34 11.78
C THR A 75 4.65 12.49 13.11
N ILE A 76 4.22 11.75 14.13
CA ILE A 76 4.80 11.71 15.48
C ILE A 76 5.00 10.25 15.86
N GLY A 77 6.26 9.79 15.87
CA GLY A 77 6.59 8.38 16.08
C GLY A 77 5.93 7.50 15.01
N ARG A 78 5.07 6.57 15.45
CA ARG A 78 4.27 5.69 14.56
C ARG A 78 2.88 6.26 14.21
N ALA A 79 2.50 7.40 14.79
CA ALA A 79 1.22 8.04 14.50
C ALA A 79 1.34 9.04 13.35
N SER A 80 0.33 9.09 12.48
CA SER A 80 0.23 10.09 11.42
C SER A 80 -1.17 10.69 11.35
N ALA A 81 -1.25 12.00 11.15
CA ALA A 81 -2.50 12.74 11.00
C ALA A 81 -2.45 13.63 9.76
N GLU A 82 -3.57 13.73 9.04
CA GLU A 82 -3.73 14.63 7.90
C GLU A 82 -4.63 15.79 8.30
N VAL A 83 -4.11 17.01 8.14
CA VAL A 83 -4.75 18.24 8.61
C VAL A 83 -5.05 19.12 7.42
N ARG A 84 -6.30 19.61 7.32
CA ARG A 84 -6.69 20.56 6.29
C ARG A 84 -6.44 21.99 6.77
N LYS A 85 -6.23 22.92 5.84
CA LYS A 85 -6.05 24.36 6.15
C LYS A 85 -7.16 24.97 7.01
N GLN A 86 -8.38 24.42 6.96
CA GLN A 86 -9.54 24.89 7.73
C GLN A 86 -9.78 24.11 9.03
N THR A 87 -8.81 23.31 9.49
CA THR A 87 -8.94 22.57 10.74
C THR A 87 -8.92 23.52 11.95
N ASP A 88 -9.80 23.24 12.89
CA ASP A 88 -9.84 23.95 14.18
C ASP A 88 -8.50 23.80 14.91
N LYS A 89 -7.91 24.94 15.29
CA LYS A 89 -6.57 24.97 15.88
C LYS A 89 -6.56 24.41 17.31
N HIS A 90 -7.65 24.57 18.05
CA HIS A 90 -7.75 24.10 19.42
C HIS A 90 -7.87 22.58 19.47
N LEU A 91 -8.77 22.02 18.66
CA LEU A 91 -8.93 20.58 18.49
C LEU A 91 -7.65 19.93 17.96
N LEU A 92 -6.97 20.57 17.01
CA LEU A 92 -5.70 20.07 16.50
C LEU A 92 -4.63 20.01 17.61
N ALA A 93 -4.52 21.05 18.42
CA ALA A 93 -3.54 21.08 19.52
C ALA A 93 -3.83 20.01 20.58
N GLU A 94 -5.11 19.77 20.90
CA GLU A 94 -5.52 18.73 21.85
C GLU A 94 -5.18 17.33 21.34
N VAL A 95 -5.51 17.03 20.08
CA VAL A 95 -5.19 15.75 19.45
C VAL A 95 -3.68 15.53 19.37
N LEU A 96 -2.92 16.56 18.99
CA LEU A 96 -1.45 16.47 18.95
C LEU A 96 -0.86 16.27 20.36
N GLY A 97 -1.40 16.93 21.39
CA GLY A 97 -0.98 16.74 22.78
C GLY A 97 -1.15 15.29 23.24
N ILE A 98 -2.29 14.67 22.93
CA ILE A 98 -2.55 13.26 23.25
C ILE A 98 -1.58 12.35 22.50
N LEU A 99 -1.36 12.61 21.21
CA LEU A 99 -0.44 11.83 20.37
C LEU A 99 1.00 11.93 20.86
N MET A 100 1.48 13.11 21.25
CA MET A 100 2.82 13.29 21.81
C MET A 100 3.00 12.56 23.14
N ALA A 101 1.97 12.53 23.99
CA ALA A 101 2.04 11.87 25.30
C ALA A 101 2.11 10.32 25.20
N HIS A 102 1.62 9.74 24.11
CA HIS A 102 1.50 8.27 23.96
C HIS A 102 2.40 7.67 22.86
N ALA A 103 3.14 8.49 22.10
CA ALA A 103 3.97 8.03 20.98
C ALA A 103 5.43 7.68 21.36
N SER A 104 5.70 7.31 22.61
CA SER A 104 7.01 6.81 23.07
C SER A 104 7.34 5.41 22.53
#